data_AF-A0A2S9VEP3-F1
#
_entry.id   AF-A0A2S9VEP3-F1
#
_cell.length_a   1.000
_cell.length_b   1.000
_cell.length_c   1.000
_cell.angle_alpha   90.00
_cell.angle_beta   90.00
_cell.angle_gamma   90.00
#
_symmetry.space_group_name_H-M   'P 1'
#
loop_
_entity.id
_entity.type
_entity.pdbx_description
1 polymer ?
#
loop_
_entity_poly.entity_id
_entity_poly.type
_entity_poly.pdbx_seq_one_letter_code
_entity_poly.pdbx_strand_id
1 'polypeptide(L)'
;MTEPLRRQIKAAQVKLNMDQETYQGLLQRIAGKASSTELTKTEIKAVLNEFKRLGWEPNNQNAKLIRTIQFLWMRLGEEDCLKTPGKAAMETFCKRFTQGKPFYRAQRGQLQNIVEALKQWCARENISTGRIK
;
A
#
# COMPACT_ATOMS: atom_id res chain seq x y z
N MET A 1 14.57 -3.76 15.02
CA MET A 1 13.43 -3.78 14.06
C MET A 1 12.44 -2.59 14.22
N THR A 2 12.92 -1.34 14.30
CA THR A 2 12.07 -0.11 14.34
C THR A 2 12.41 0.88 13.22
N GLU A 3 13.57 0.72 12.58
CA GLU A 3 14.06 1.53 11.46
C GLU A 3 13.06 1.76 10.31
N PRO A 4 12.31 0.75 9.80
CA PRO A 4 11.36 1.00 8.72
C PRO A 4 10.22 1.94 9.14
N LEU A 5 9.80 1.91 10.42
CA LEU A 5 8.76 2.79 10.93
C LEU A 5 9.28 4.22 11.18
N ARG A 6 10.55 4.37 11.59
CA ARG A 6 11.20 5.69 11.72
C ARG A 6 11.34 6.39 10.37
N ARG A 7 11.66 5.65 9.30
CA ARG A 7 11.69 6.18 7.93
C ARG A 7 10.32 6.74 7.50
N GLN A 8 9.22 6.09 7.89
CA GLN A 8 7.87 6.59 7.60
C GLN A 8 7.57 7.91 8.31
N ILE A 9 7.98 8.08 9.57
CA ILE A 9 7.83 9.34 10.30
C ILE A 9 8.54 10.48 9.55
N LYS A 10 9.80 10.26 9.13
CA LYS A 10 10.55 11.28 8.39
C LYS A 10 9.97 11.57 7.01
N ALA A 11 9.50 10.55 6.29
CA ALA A 11 8.77 10.76 5.04
C ALA A 11 7.45 11.53 5.24
N ALA A 12 6.79 11.36 6.40
CA ALA A 12 5.58 12.09 6.76
C ALA A 12 5.85 13.57 7.07
N GLN A 13 6.90 13.85 7.85
CA GLN A 13 7.36 15.21 8.12
C GLN A 13 7.58 16.00 6.82
N VAL A 14 8.31 15.41 5.86
CA VAL A 14 8.56 16.03 4.55
C VAL A 14 7.27 16.23 3.75
N LYS A 15 6.40 15.22 3.69
CA LYS A 15 5.12 15.33 2.96
C LYS A 15 4.18 16.41 3.52
N LEU A 16 4.21 16.63 4.83
CA LEU A 16 3.41 17.64 5.50
C LEU A 16 4.07 19.03 5.51
N ASN A 17 5.24 19.18 4.89
CA ASN A 17 6.06 20.41 4.94
C ASN A 17 6.26 20.91 6.38
N MET A 18 6.48 20.00 7.33
CA MET A 18 6.71 20.35 8.72
C MET A 18 8.16 20.73 8.98
N ASP A 19 8.36 21.92 9.54
CA ASP A 19 9.64 22.33 10.08
C ASP A 19 10.06 21.46 11.28
N GLN A 20 11.36 21.44 11.57
CA GLN A 20 11.96 20.67 12.64
C GLN A 20 11.40 21.06 14.02
N GLU A 21 11.11 22.33 14.29
CA GLU A 21 10.51 22.76 15.57
C GLU A 21 9.08 22.23 15.73
N THR A 22 8.25 22.34 14.70
CA THR A 22 6.87 21.82 14.70
C THR A 22 6.87 20.31 14.90
N TYR A 23 7.79 19.62 14.23
CA TYR A 23 7.97 18.18 14.36
C TYR A 23 8.40 17.77 15.77
N GLN A 24 9.37 18.45 16.38
CA GLN A 24 9.80 18.18 17.76
C GLN A 24 8.69 18.45 18.76
N GLY A 25 7.94 19.56 18.61
CA GLY A 25 6.77 19.85 19.44
C GLY A 25 5.69 18.76 19.35
N LEU A 26 5.46 18.20 18.15
CA LEU A 26 4.53 17.09 17.96
C LEU A 26 5.03 15.80 18.63
N LEU A 27 6.32 15.47 18.54
CA LEU A 27 6.90 14.33 19.24
C LEU A 27 6.84 14.49 20.77
N GLN A 28 7.13 15.68 21.28
CA GLN A 28 7.05 15.99 22.69
C GLN A 28 5.60 15.88 23.20
N ARG A 29 4.62 16.37 22.45
CA ARG A 29 3.20 16.29 22.81
C ARG A 29 2.66 14.86 22.84
N ILE A 30 3.07 14.01 21.89
CA ILE A 30 2.52 12.66 21.74
C ILE A 30 3.28 11.63 22.59
N ALA A 31 4.61 11.74 22.65
CA ALA A 31 5.49 10.73 23.22
C ALA A 31 6.41 11.28 24.33
N GLY A 32 6.37 12.58 24.62
CA GLY A 32 7.24 13.20 25.64
C GLY A 32 8.73 13.23 25.25
N LYS A 33 9.05 13.01 23.97
CA LYS A 33 10.43 12.81 23.48
C LYS A 33 10.77 13.82 22.39
N ALA A 34 12.00 14.32 22.43
CA ALA A 34 12.52 15.25 21.44
C ALA A 34 13.03 14.55 20.17
N SER A 35 13.36 13.25 20.25
CA SER A 35 13.92 12.52 19.11
C SER A 35 13.09 11.32 18.67
N SER A 36 12.96 11.18 17.35
CA SER A 36 12.42 9.98 16.73
C SER A 36 13.31 8.76 16.84
N THR A 37 14.52 8.83 17.40
CA THR A 37 15.36 7.64 17.70
C THR A 37 14.98 6.99 19.04
N GLU A 38 14.33 7.73 19.93
CA GLU A 38 13.96 7.29 21.28
C GLU A 38 12.53 6.71 21.33
N LEU A 39 11.77 6.86 20.25
CA LEU A 39 10.41 6.35 20.17
C LEU A 39 10.40 4.81 20.14
N THR A 40 9.49 4.24 20.90
CA THR A 40 9.07 2.83 20.90
C THR A 40 8.10 2.57 19.74
N LYS A 41 7.82 1.29 19.43
CA LYS A 41 6.87 0.94 18.36
C LYS A 41 5.47 1.53 18.58
N THR A 42 5.01 1.59 19.82
CA THR A 42 3.67 2.10 20.18
C THR A 42 3.61 3.62 19.98
N GLU A 43 4.63 4.35 20.45
CA GLU A 43 4.74 5.80 20.26
C GLU A 43 4.86 6.16 18.77
N ILE A 44 5.65 5.40 17.99
CA ILE A 44 5.74 5.60 16.53
C ILE A 44 4.36 5.46 15.88
N LYS A 45 3.56 4.45 16.27
CA LYS A 45 2.20 4.30 15.74
C LYS A 45 1.29 5.47 16.12
N ALA A 46 1.40 5.98 17.34
CA ALA A 46 0.63 7.15 17.79
C ALA A 46 0.98 8.40 16.97
N VAL A 47 2.28 8.66 16.75
CA VAL A 47 2.76 9.77 15.90
C VAL A 47 2.25 9.63 14.46
N LEU A 48 2.36 8.43 13.87
CA LEU A 48 1.86 8.19 12.51
C LEU A 48 0.33 8.35 12.41
N ASN A 49 -0.42 8.06 13.48
CA ASN A 49 -1.86 8.29 13.51
C ASN A 49 -2.19 9.79 13.57
N GLU A 50 -1.41 10.59 14.30
CA GLU A 50 -1.59 12.05 14.28
C GLU A 50 -1.25 12.63 12.92
N PHE A 51 -0.18 12.16 12.27
CA PHE A 51 0.10 12.56 10.89
C PHE A 51 -1.06 12.24 9.94
N LYS A 52 -1.72 11.08 10.09
CA LYS A 52 -2.93 10.78 9.32
C LYS A 52 -4.07 11.77 9.56
N ARG A 53 -4.25 12.25 10.80
CA ARG A 53 -5.23 13.31 11.11
C ARG A 53 -4.88 14.63 10.45
N LEU A 54 -3.58 14.92 10.31
CA LEU A 54 -3.07 16.10 9.63
C LEU A 54 -3.05 15.97 8.09
N GLY A 55 -3.66 14.92 7.53
CA GLY A 55 -3.77 14.71 6.09
C GLY A 55 -2.61 13.93 5.47
N TRP A 56 -1.71 13.36 6.27
CA TRP A 56 -0.67 12.47 5.73
C TRP A 56 -1.25 11.09 5.44
N GLU A 57 -1.22 10.70 4.17
CA GLU A 57 -1.46 9.32 3.79
C GLU A 57 -0.13 8.56 3.65
N PRO A 58 0.01 7.39 4.31
CA PRO A 58 1.16 6.53 4.09
C PRO A 58 1.28 6.24 2.60
N ASN A 59 2.49 6.41 2.04
CA ASN A 59 2.75 6.05 0.66
C ASN A 59 2.62 4.52 0.53
N ASN A 60 1.40 4.08 0.27
CA ASN A 60 1.07 2.68 0.17
C ASN A 60 1.39 2.28 -1.27
N GLN A 61 2.69 2.04 -1.55
CA GLN A 61 3.13 1.57 -2.86
C GLN A 61 2.37 0.30 -3.28
N ASN A 62 1.92 -0.49 -2.29
CA ASN A 62 1.05 -1.64 -2.48
C ASN A 62 -0.35 -1.26 -2.96
N ALA A 63 -0.89 -0.09 -2.58
CA ALA A 63 -2.18 0.38 -3.07
C ALA A 63 -2.18 0.61 -4.58
N LYS A 64 -1.06 1.08 -5.15
CA LYS A 64 -0.92 1.19 -6.61
C LYS A 64 -1.02 -0.19 -7.28
N LEU A 65 -0.30 -1.18 -6.74
CA LEU A 65 -0.36 -2.57 -7.24
C LEU A 65 -1.77 -3.17 -7.08
N ILE A 66 -2.42 -2.96 -5.94
CA ILE A 66 -3.79 -3.41 -5.67
C ILE A 66 -4.77 -2.83 -6.69
N ARG A 67 -4.67 -1.53 -6.99
CA ARG A 67 -5.48 -0.87 -8.04
C ARG A 67 -5.21 -1.47 -9.41
N THR A 68 -3.93 -1.78 -9.72
CA THR A 68 -3.57 -2.46 -10.96
C THR A 68 -4.19 -3.84 -11.09
N ILE A 69 -4.14 -4.65 -10.03
CA ILE A 69 -4.76 -5.99 -10.01
C ILE A 69 -6.27 -5.88 -10.29
N GLN A 70 -6.96 -4.97 -9.60
CA GLN A 70 -8.40 -4.75 -9.78
C GLN A 70 -8.74 -4.29 -11.19
N PHE A 71 -7.95 -3.36 -11.75
CA PHE A 71 -8.14 -2.85 -13.11
C PHE A 71 -7.94 -3.95 -14.17
N LEU A 72 -6.86 -4.72 -14.08
CA LEU A 72 -6.60 -5.81 -15.03
C LEU A 72 -7.67 -6.90 -14.94
N TRP A 73 -8.12 -7.24 -13.73
CA TRP A 73 -9.22 -8.18 -13.54
C TRP A 73 -10.53 -7.69 -14.16
N MET A 74 -10.86 -6.41 -13.97
CA MET A 74 -12.04 -5.80 -14.57
C MET A 74 -11.97 -5.85 -16.10
N ARG A 75 -10.82 -5.52 -16.68
CA ARG A 75 -10.58 -5.60 -18.13
C ARG A 75 -10.77 -7.02 -18.68
N LEU A 76 -10.23 -8.03 -18.00
CA LEU A 76 -10.45 -9.43 -18.38
C LEU A 76 -11.94 -9.83 -18.32
N GLY A 77 -12.72 -9.21 -17.43
CA GLY A 77 -14.16 -9.43 -17.35
C GLY A 77 -14.97 -8.68 -18.43
N GLU A 78 -14.52 -7.48 -18.83
CA GLU A 78 -15.14 -6.71 -19.92
C GLU A 78 -15.02 -7.43 -21.27
N GLU A 79 -13.92 -8.14 -21.49
CA GLU A 79 -13.63 -8.89 -22.72
C GLU A 79 -14.16 -10.34 -22.69
N ASP A 80 -15.02 -10.68 -21.72
CA ASP A 80 -15.63 -12.01 -21.52
C ASP A 80 -14.60 -13.17 -21.39
N CYS A 81 -13.35 -12.86 -21.02
CA CYS A 81 -12.30 -13.86 -20.79
C CYS A 81 -12.46 -14.58 -19.44
N LEU A 82 -13.38 -14.10 -18.58
CA LEU A 82 -13.61 -14.64 -17.24
C LEU A 82 -14.93 -15.41 -17.17
N LYS A 83 -14.86 -16.70 -16.83
CA LYS A 83 -16.04 -17.53 -16.52
C LYS A 83 -16.92 -16.97 -15.38
N THR A 84 -16.34 -16.16 -14.50
CA THR A 84 -17.06 -15.50 -13.40
C THR A 84 -16.43 -14.13 -13.14
N PRO A 85 -16.89 -13.06 -13.81
CA PRO A 85 -16.43 -11.72 -13.53
C PRO A 85 -16.96 -11.30 -12.15
N GLY A 86 -16.07 -11.29 -11.15
CA GLY A 86 -16.48 -10.89 -9.81
C GLY A 86 -15.32 -10.78 -8.84
N LYS A 87 -15.52 -9.95 -7.81
CA LYS A 87 -14.53 -9.72 -6.73
C LYS A 87 -14.16 -11.02 -6.00
N ALA A 88 -15.11 -11.93 -5.81
CA ALA A 88 -14.88 -13.23 -5.18
C ALA A 88 -13.95 -14.14 -6.00
N ALA A 89 -14.09 -14.13 -7.32
CA ALA A 89 -13.23 -14.88 -8.23
C ALA A 89 -11.82 -14.28 -8.27
N MET A 90 -11.71 -12.94 -8.29
CA MET A 90 -10.43 -12.23 -8.17
C MET A 90 -9.71 -12.59 -6.85
N GLU A 91 -10.42 -12.59 -5.73
CA GLU A 91 -9.84 -12.96 -4.43
C GLU A 91 -9.38 -14.42 -4.43
N THR A 92 -10.16 -15.33 -5.02
CA THR A 92 -9.79 -16.74 -5.15
C THR A 92 -8.54 -16.94 -6.01
N PHE A 93 -8.42 -16.19 -7.12
CA PHE A 93 -7.21 -16.17 -7.93
C PHE A 93 -6.01 -15.65 -7.13
N CYS A 94 -6.16 -14.50 -6.47
CA CYS A 94 -5.08 -13.90 -5.69
C CYS A 94 -4.63 -14.79 -4.52
N LYS A 95 -5.56 -15.52 -3.88
CA LYS A 95 -5.25 -16.47 -2.79
C LYS A 95 -4.20 -17.52 -3.15
N ARG A 96 -4.06 -17.87 -4.44
CA ARG A 96 -3.03 -18.80 -4.95
C ARG A 96 -1.62 -18.23 -4.81
N PHE A 97 -1.48 -16.92 -4.89
CA PHE A 97 -0.19 -16.21 -4.78
C PHE A 97 0.10 -15.74 -3.35
N THR A 98 -0.94 -15.52 -2.56
CA THR A 98 -0.85 -14.91 -1.23
C THR A 98 -0.92 -15.92 -0.08
N GLN A 99 -0.79 -17.22 -0.38
CA GLN A 99 -0.82 -18.33 0.59
C GLN A 99 -2.09 -18.29 1.46
N GLY A 100 -3.25 -18.07 0.83
CA GLY A 100 -4.55 -18.03 1.52
C GLY A 100 -4.87 -16.74 2.27
N LYS A 101 -3.92 -15.79 2.37
CA LYS A 101 -4.20 -14.46 2.95
C LYS A 101 -4.90 -13.56 1.94
N PRO A 102 -5.72 -12.59 2.38
CA PRO A 102 -6.27 -11.61 1.47
C PRO A 102 -5.16 -10.75 0.84
N PHE A 103 -5.26 -10.45 -0.45
CA PHE A 103 -4.19 -9.79 -1.20
C PHE A 103 -3.90 -8.35 -0.75
N TYR A 104 -4.88 -7.66 -0.16
CA TYR A 104 -4.66 -6.36 0.47
C TYR A 104 -3.73 -6.40 1.69
N ARG A 105 -3.47 -7.59 2.27
CA ARG A 105 -2.47 -7.83 3.33
C ARG A 105 -1.22 -8.55 2.81
N ALA A 106 -1.11 -8.78 1.50
CA ALA A 106 0.03 -9.47 0.92
C ALA A 106 1.28 -8.58 0.87
N GLN A 107 2.45 -9.22 0.82
CA GLN A 107 3.71 -8.50 0.65
C GLN A 107 3.84 -7.95 -0.77
N ARG A 108 4.65 -6.90 -0.94
CA ARG A 108 4.85 -6.23 -2.23
C ARG A 108 5.27 -7.21 -3.35
N GLY A 109 6.18 -8.15 -3.06
CA GLY A 109 6.60 -9.15 -4.04
C GLY A 109 5.46 -10.06 -4.50
N GLN A 110 4.57 -10.47 -3.58
CA GLN A 110 3.39 -11.26 -3.93
C GLN A 110 2.43 -10.46 -4.83
N LEU A 111 2.21 -9.17 -4.51
CA LEU A 111 1.38 -8.28 -5.33
C LEU A 111 1.98 -8.08 -6.73
N GLN A 112 3.29 -7.92 -6.85
CA GLN A 112 3.97 -7.83 -8.15
C GLN A 112 3.79 -9.10 -8.98
N ASN A 113 3.93 -10.28 -8.36
CA ASN A 113 3.72 -11.55 -9.04
C ASN A 113 2.28 -11.69 -9.58
N ILE A 114 1.28 -11.23 -8.82
CA ILE A 114 -0.12 -11.23 -9.28
C ILE A 114 -0.29 -10.28 -10.47
N VAL A 115 0.28 -9.07 -10.40
CA VAL A 115 0.22 -8.11 -11.51
C VAL A 115 0.85 -8.69 -12.77
N GLU A 116 2.02 -9.30 -12.67
CA GLU A 116 2.69 -9.91 -13.83
C GLU A 116 1.90 -11.09 -14.40
N ALA A 117 1.32 -11.94 -13.54
CA ALA A 117 0.44 -13.03 -13.99
C ALA A 117 -0.79 -12.50 -14.75
N LEU A 118 -1.42 -11.43 -14.25
CA LEU A 118 -2.58 -10.81 -14.92
C LEU A 118 -2.20 -10.14 -16.23
N LYS A 119 -1.05 -9.45 -16.30
CA LYS A 119 -0.54 -8.88 -17.55
C LYS A 119 -0.26 -9.96 -18.60
N GLN A 120 0.35 -11.08 -18.19
CA GLN A 120 0.61 -12.19 -19.10
C GLN A 120 -0.70 -12.78 -19.63
N TRP A 121 -1.75 -12.84 -18.81
CA TRP A 121 -3.07 -13.29 -19.26
C TRP A 121 -3.67 -12.29 -20.25
N CYS A 122 -3.71 -11.00 -19.92
CA CYS A 122 -4.15 -9.95 -20.86
C CYS A 122 -3.38 -10.01 -22.19
N ALA A 123 -2.07 -10.27 -22.16
CA ALA A 123 -1.25 -10.38 -23.37
C ALA A 123 -1.62 -11.60 -24.23
N ARG A 124 -2.02 -12.72 -23.62
CA ARG A 124 -2.50 -13.91 -24.36
C ARG A 124 -3.84 -13.66 -25.04
N GLU A 125 -4.72 -12.93 -24.37
CA GLU A 125 -6.06 -12.57 -24.87
C GLU A 125 -6.04 -11.30 -25.75
N ASN A 126 -4.84 -10.74 -26.03
CA ASN A 126 -4.63 -9.53 -26.82
C ASN A 126 -5.36 -8.26 -26.28
N ILE A 127 -5.51 -8.17 -24.96
CA ILE A 127 -6.20 -7.08 -24.26
C ILE A 127 -5.24 -5.91 -24.01
N SER A 128 -5.66 -4.69 -24.36
CA SER A 128 -4.88 -3.48 -24.12
C SER A 128 -4.74 -3.17 -22.63
N THR A 129 -3.60 -3.51 -22.05
CA THR A 129 -3.23 -3.08 -20.68
C THR A 129 -2.78 -1.62 -20.72
N GLY A 130 -3.74 -0.70 -20.78
CA GLY A 130 -3.44 0.74 -20.72
C GLY A 130 -2.65 1.11 -19.45
N ARG A 131 -1.82 2.17 -19.53
CA ARG A 131 -1.15 2.72 -18.33
C ARG A 131 -2.19 3.26 -17.37
N ILE A 132 -2.19 2.75 -16.14
CA ILE A 132 -2.91 3.34 -15.02
C ILE A 132 -2.25 4.69 -14.74
N LYS A 133 -2.96 5.78 -15.08
CA LYS A 133 -2.56 7.16 -14.75
C LYS A 133 -2.57 7.35 -13.24
#